data_AF-A0A8S0WQF7-F1
#
_entry.id   AF-A0A8S0WQF7-F1
#
_cell.length_a   1.000
_cell.length_b   1.000
_cell.length_c   1.000
_cell.angle_alpha   90.00
_cell.angle_beta   90.00
_cell.angle_gamma   90.00
#
_symmetry.space_group_name_H-M   'P 1'
#
loop_
_entity.id
_entity.type
_entity.pdbx_description
1 polymer ?
#
loop_
_entity_poly.entity_id
_entity_poly.type
_entity_poly.pdbx_seq_one_letter_code
_entity_poly.pdbx_strand_id
1 'polypeptide(L)'
;MFKATQVAFSLVILATLAAAGDICAYTSRGCVGTFGCCINIPANVCCLYPDNYGWSNLKNMTSNGNWWASMYSDTCQTLLAGSVASADGQICLGAWDVPARSTSWRVTTNTNAKRSITVNQEAAQCMSPNVIGFTTDSGEERLFRIPDGTRFEDAEKFLEEGQFEELFKYEKGQPVVFEAVTKQLG
;
A
#
# COMPACT_ATOMS: atom_id res chain seq x y z
N MET A 1 -48.97 -0.03 41.42
CA MET A 1 -48.08 1.15 41.45
C MET A 1 -46.76 0.74 40.84
N PHE A 2 -46.36 1.44 39.77
CA PHE A 2 -45.23 1.15 38.89
C PHE A 2 -43.89 1.45 39.54
N LYS A 3 -42.84 0.72 39.11
CA LYS A 3 -41.55 1.31 38.68
C LYS A 3 -40.69 0.25 37.99
N ALA A 4 -40.70 0.27 36.66
CA ALA A 4 -39.73 -0.42 35.83
C ALA A 4 -38.50 0.49 35.68
N THR A 5 -37.35 0.03 36.15
CA THR A 5 -36.08 0.75 36.07
C THR A 5 -35.43 0.42 34.72
N GLN A 6 -35.49 1.34 33.75
CA GLN A 6 -34.74 1.24 32.51
C GLN A 6 -33.29 1.70 32.74
N VAL A 7 -32.34 0.78 32.65
CA VAL A 7 -30.91 1.08 32.57
C VAL A 7 -30.59 1.37 31.10
N ALA A 8 -30.42 2.65 30.77
CA ALA A 8 -30.00 3.09 29.45
C ALA A 8 -28.49 2.83 29.29
N PHE A 9 -28.12 1.75 28.59
CA PHE A 9 -26.74 1.47 28.21
C PHE A 9 -26.39 2.31 26.96
N SER A 10 -25.88 3.52 27.19
CA SER A 10 -25.41 4.40 26.10
C SER A 10 -24.09 3.86 25.55
N LEU A 11 -24.17 3.15 24.42
CA LEU A 11 -23.01 2.66 23.69
C LEU A 11 -22.34 3.84 22.96
N VAL A 12 -21.37 4.49 23.60
CA VAL A 12 -20.51 5.51 22.96
C VAL A 12 -19.52 4.77 22.06
N ILE A 13 -19.84 4.63 20.78
CA ILE A 13 -18.89 4.20 19.76
C ILE A 13 -17.99 5.40 19.47
N LEU A 14 -16.83 5.47 20.13
CA LEU A 14 -15.75 6.35 19.67
C LEU A 14 -15.26 5.80 18.33
N ALA A 15 -15.73 6.38 17.24
CA ALA A 15 -15.12 6.21 15.94
C ALA A 15 -13.75 6.90 15.98
N THR A 16 -12.71 6.13 16.34
CA THR A 16 -11.35 6.54 16.02
C THR A 16 -11.26 6.61 14.50
N LEU A 17 -11.11 7.82 13.96
CA LEU A 17 -10.76 8.00 12.55
C LEU A 17 -9.39 7.36 12.38
N ALA A 18 -9.37 6.09 11.96
CA ALA A 18 -8.14 5.38 11.67
C ALA A 18 -7.45 6.17 10.55
N ALA A 19 -6.29 6.74 10.87
CA ALA A 19 -5.54 7.49 9.89
C ALA A 19 -5.05 6.47 8.84
N ALA A 20 -5.53 6.61 7.60
CA ALA A 20 -5.22 5.76 6.48
C ALA A 20 -4.58 6.59 5.36
N GLY A 21 -3.73 5.96 4.56
CA GLY A 21 -3.22 6.53 3.33
C GLY A 21 -2.91 5.44 2.32
N ASP A 22 -2.20 5.78 1.26
CA ASP A 22 -1.89 4.85 0.19
C ASP A 22 -0.38 4.71 0.06
N ILE A 23 0.08 3.46 -0.09
CA ILE A 23 1.47 3.14 -0.37
C ILE A 23 1.50 2.40 -1.69
N CYS A 24 2.21 2.94 -2.68
CA CYS A 24 2.44 2.30 -3.97
C CYS A 24 3.92 2.02 -4.14
N ALA A 25 4.28 0.80 -4.51
CA ALA A 25 5.64 0.41 -4.80
C ALA A 25 5.83 0.31 -6.33
N TYR A 26 6.91 0.86 -6.87
CA TYR A 26 7.17 0.99 -8.30
C TYR A 26 8.45 0.23 -8.69
N THR A 27 8.43 -0.35 -9.88
CA THR A 27 9.56 -1.08 -10.46
C THR A 27 10.68 -0.16 -10.96
N SER A 28 10.37 1.11 -11.20
CA SER A 28 11.32 2.09 -11.76
C SER A 28 11.57 3.30 -10.86
N ARG A 29 12.72 3.95 -11.10
CA ARG A 29 13.15 5.15 -10.36
C ARG A 29 12.16 6.30 -10.54
N GLY A 30 11.99 7.11 -9.50
CA GLY A 30 11.10 8.28 -9.56
C GLY A 30 9.62 7.94 -9.44
N CYS A 31 9.28 6.73 -9.00
CA CYS A 31 7.90 6.28 -8.80
C CYS A 31 7.05 6.38 -10.07
N VAL A 32 7.59 5.82 -11.17
CA VAL A 32 6.93 5.66 -12.47
C VAL A 32 7.03 4.20 -12.93
N GLY A 33 6.34 3.86 -14.00
CA GLY A 33 6.32 2.50 -14.56
C GLY A 33 5.19 1.66 -13.97
N THR A 34 5.42 0.34 -13.83
CA THR A 34 4.47 -0.58 -13.20
C THR A 34 4.57 -0.50 -11.67
N PHE A 35 3.44 -0.66 -11.01
CA PHE A 35 3.34 -0.53 -9.56
C PHE A 35 2.25 -1.41 -8.94
N GLY A 36 2.46 -1.74 -7.67
CA GLY A 36 1.44 -2.31 -6.78
C GLY A 36 1.16 -1.38 -5.61
N CYS A 37 -0.09 -1.21 -5.22
CA CYS A 37 -0.46 -0.37 -4.08
C CYS A 37 -1.24 -1.11 -3.00
N CYS A 38 -0.94 -0.78 -1.74
CA CYS A 38 -1.84 -0.97 -0.62
C CYS A 38 -2.60 0.33 -0.40
N ILE A 39 -3.90 0.31 -0.71
CA ILE A 39 -4.80 1.46 -0.54
C ILE A 39 -5.47 1.39 0.82
N ASN A 40 -5.71 2.57 1.43
CA ASN A 40 -6.29 2.70 2.78
C ASN A 40 -5.49 1.98 3.88
N ILE A 41 -4.16 2.02 3.79
CA ILE A 41 -3.29 1.40 4.78
C ILE A 41 -3.22 2.24 6.07
N PRO A 42 -3.55 1.67 7.24
CA PRO A 42 -3.46 2.39 8.50
C PRO A 42 -2.03 2.78 8.88
N ALA A 43 -1.90 3.81 9.71
CA ALA A 43 -0.60 4.14 10.32
C ALA A 43 -0.01 2.95 11.09
N ASN A 44 1.30 2.74 10.93
CA ASN A 44 2.11 1.62 11.46
C ASN A 44 1.78 0.24 10.87
N VAL A 45 0.96 0.17 9.82
CA VAL A 45 0.76 -1.04 9.01
C VAL A 45 1.64 -0.94 7.77
N CYS A 46 2.17 -2.08 7.36
CA CYS A 46 3.14 -2.16 6.27
C CYS A 46 2.52 -2.65 4.99
N CYS A 47 2.92 -2.08 3.86
CA CYS A 47 2.63 -2.64 2.55
C CYS A 47 3.82 -3.50 2.16
N LEU A 48 3.61 -4.81 2.04
CA LEU A 48 4.61 -5.78 1.60
C LEU A 48 4.35 -6.12 0.14
N TYR A 49 5.38 -6.05 -0.69
CA TYR A 49 5.29 -6.28 -2.13
C TYR A 49 6.38 -7.26 -2.61
N PRO A 50 6.18 -7.90 -3.78
CA PRO A 50 7.13 -8.87 -4.35
C PRO A 50 8.53 -8.31 -4.66
N ASP A 51 9.43 -9.24 -5.01
CA ASP A 51 10.83 -8.97 -5.33
C ASP A 51 11.02 -8.35 -6.72
N ASN A 52 10.90 -7.02 -6.80
CA ASN A 52 11.12 -6.21 -8.03
C ASN A 52 10.80 -4.72 -7.82
N TYR A 53 10.10 -4.35 -6.74
CA TYR A 53 9.76 -2.95 -6.46
C TYR A 53 10.85 -2.26 -5.62
N GLY A 54 11.51 -1.24 -6.19
CA GLY A 54 12.63 -0.54 -5.55
C GLY A 54 12.30 0.83 -4.97
N TRP A 55 11.11 1.36 -5.28
CA TRP A 55 10.71 2.73 -5.02
C TRP A 55 9.31 2.73 -4.45
N SER A 56 9.02 3.61 -3.49
CA SER A 56 7.69 3.67 -2.86
C SER A 56 7.17 5.08 -2.81
N ASN A 57 6.00 5.27 -3.40
CA ASN A 57 5.24 6.49 -3.35
C ASN A 57 4.21 6.41 -2.23
N LEU A 58 4.25 7.37 -1.33
CA LEU A 58 3.25 7.54 -0.29
C LEU A 58 2.36 8.72 -0.66
N LYS A 59 1.05 8.47 -0.78
CA LYS A 59 0.06 9.46 -1.22
C LYS A 59 -1.24 9.33 -0.43
N ASN A 60 -2.13 10.32 -0.57
CA ASN A 60 -3.44 10.37 0.11
C ASN A 60 -3.37 10.17 1.63
N MET A 61 -2.27 10.61 2.25
CA MET A 61 -2.09 10.52 3.70
C MET A 61 -3.04 11.48 4.42
N THR A 62 -3.56 11.07 5.57
CA THR A 62 -4.49 11.92 6.33
C THR A 62 -3.95 13.33 6.55
N SER A 63 -4.82 14.33 6.34
CA SER A 63 -4.47 15.76 6.30
C SER A 63 -4.17 16.41 7.66
N ASN A 64 -4.11 15.65 8.75
CA ASN A 64 -4.08 16.22 10.11
C ASN A 64 -2.68 16.28 10.75
N GLY A 65 -1.61 16.42 9.97
CA GLY A 65 -0.26 16.68 10.49
C GLY A 65 0.87 16.12 9.62
N ASN A 66 2.09 16.16 10.13
CA ASN A 66 3.24 15.55 9.45
C ASN A 66 3.18 14.02 9.61
N TRP A 67 3.77 13.31 8.65
CA TRP A 67 3.94 11.87 8.72
C TRP A 67 5.35 11.47 8.34
N TRP A 68 5.80 10.35 8.91
CA TRP A 68 7.08 9.73 8.62
C TRP A 68 6.86 8.47 7.81
N ALA A 69 7.50 8.37 6.66
CA ALA A 69 7.58 7.15 5.87
C ALA A 69 8.89 6.42 6.09
N SER A 70 8.82 5.09 6.00
CA SER A 70 9.95 4.19 6.12
C SER A 70 9.86 3.12 5.04
N MET A 71 10.96 2.86 4.36
CA MET A 71 11.17 1.73 3.46
C MET A 71 12.08 0.70 4.12
N TYR A 72 11.81 -0.57 3.89
CA TYR A 72 12.49 -1.69 4.54
C TYR A 72 12.90 -2.76 3.54
N SER A 73 13.98 -3.49 3.83
CA SER A 73 14.45 -4.61 3.00
C SER A 73 13.74 -5.94 3.31
N ASP A 74 12.84 -5.95 4.29
CA ASP A 74 12.11 -7.11 4.77
C ASP A 74 10.68 -6.71 5.17
N THR A 75 10.04 -7.50 6.03
CA THR A 75 8.70 -7.29 6.59
C THR A 75 8.68 -6.18 7.66
N CYS A 76 9.11 -4.97 7.28
CA CYS A 76 9.11 -3.77 8.11
C CYS A 76 10.03 -3.77 9.34
N GLN A 77 11.13 -4.50 9.27
CA GLN A 77 12.09 -4.66 10.37
C GLN A 77 13.40 -3.92 10.08
N THR A 78 13.99 -4.14 8.91
CA THR A 78 15.30 -3.59 8.53
C THR A 78 15.14 -2.35 7.67
N LEU A 79 15.31 -1.18 8.28
CA LEU A 79 15.13 0.11 7.59
C LEU A 79 16.21 0.33 6.52
N LEU A 80 15.76 0.74 5.33
CA LEU A 80 16.61 1.19 4.23
C LEU A 80 16.65 2.71 4.10
N ALA A 81 15.46 3.33 4.14
CA ALA A 81 15.30 4.76 3.93
C ALA A 81 14.10 5.27 4.70
N GLY A 82 14.06 6.57 4.98
CA GLY A 82 12.90 7.22 5.56
C GLY A 82 12.88 8.71 5.28
N SER A 83 11.69 9.28 5.26
CA SER A 83 11.47 10.70 5.01
C SER A 83 10.25 11.20 5.77
N VAL A 84 10.20 12.52 5.97
CA VAL A 84 9.05 13.22 6.55
C VAL A 84 8.36 14.03 5.47
N ALA A 85 7.03 14.01 5.46
CA ALA A 85 6.21 14.91 4.67
C ALA A 85 5.18 15.62 5.55
N SER A 86 4.71 16.77 5.05
CA SER A 86 3.51 17.42 5.58
C SER A 86 2.25 16.64 5.21
N ALA A 87 1.17 16.91 5.94
CA ALA A 87 -0.19 16.59 5.52
C ALA A 87 -0.40 16.96 4.05
N ASP A 88 -1.15 16.14 3.29
CA ASP A 88 -1.37 16.23 1.84
C ASP A 88 -0.15 16.00 0.91
N GLY A 89 1.06 15.92 1.47
CA GLY A 89 2.27 15.70 0.70
C GLY A 89 2.28 14.33 0.02
N GLN A 90 2.98 14.27 -1.12
CA GLN A 90 3.39 13.05 -1.77
C GLN A 90 4.91 12.92 -1.65
N ILE A 91 5.41 11.73 -1.31
CA ILE A 91 6.85 11.44 -1.34
C ILE A 91 7.10 10.17 -2.13
N CYS A 92 7.97 10.29 -3.13
CA CYS A 92 8.65 9.14 -3.71
C CYS A 92 9.91 8.85 -2.89
N LEU A 93 9.88 7.78 -2.11
CA LEU A 93 10.99 7.27 -1.34
C LEU A 93 11.70 6.18 -2.16
N GLY A 94 13.02 6.07 -2.02
CA GLY A 94 13.81 5.06 -2.70
C GLY A 94 15.09 4.74 -1.95
N ALA A 95 15.59 3.52 -2.18
CA ALA A 95 16.91 3.10 -1.76
C ALA A 95 17.75 2.83 -3.02
N TRP A 96 18.94 3.42 -3.10
CA TRP A 96 19.73 3.41 -4.34
C TRP A 96 20.31 2.04 -4.68
N ASP A 97 20.66 1.26 -3.65
CA ASP A 97 21.50 0.07 -3.78
C ASP A 97 20.80 -1.25 -3.43
N VAL A 98 19.56 -1.18 -2.92
CA VAL A 98 18.82 -2.36 -2.45
C VAL A 98 17.33 -2.22 -2.73
N PRO A 99 16.68 -3.25 -3.31
CA PRO A 99 15.24 -3.24 -3.46
C PRO A 99 14.59 -3.21 -2.07
N ALA A 100 13.60 -2.34 -1.89
CA ALA A 100 12.75 -2.45 -0.72
C ALA A 100 11.79 -3.63 -0.91
N ARG A 101 11.32 -4.18 0.20
CA ARG A 101 10.27 -5.21 0.21
C ARG A 101 9.00 -4.73 0.88
N SER A 102 9.12 -3.76 1.77
CA SER A 102 7.96 -3.14 2.37
C SER A 102 8.15 -1.67 2.67
N THR A 103 7.02 -0.98 2.81
CA THR A 103 6.97 0.43 3.21
C THR A 103 5.88 0.61 4.26
N SER A 104 6.12 1.50 5.21
CA SER A 104 5.14 1.90 6.22
C SER A 104 5.17 3.39 6.46
N TRP A 105 4.13 3.87 7.13
CA TRP A 105 4.05 5.26 7.53
C TRP A 105 3.49 5.39 8.94
N ARG A 106 3.75 6.53 9.58
CA ARG A 106 3.16 6.88 10.87
C ARG A 106 2.98 8.38 11.01
N VAL A 107 1.97 8.81 11.76
CA VAL A 107 1.80 10.21 12.13
C VAL A 107 2.97 10.64 13.03
N THR A 108 3.51 11.83 12.80
CA THR A 108 4.53 12.45 13.65
C THR A 108 4.17 13.89 13.97
N THR A 109 4.34 14.28 15.22
CA THR A 109 4.13 15.67 15.68
C THR A 109 5.39 16.52 15.55
N ASN A 110 6.53 15.92 15.19
CA ASN A 110 7.82 16.59 15.20
C ASN A 110 8.47 16.50 13.81
N THR A 111 8.62 17.66 13.16
CA THR A 111 9.39 17.82 11.91
C THR A 111 10.89 17.57 12.11
N ASN A 112 11.37 17.70 13.35
CA ASN A 112 12.73 17.43 13.79
C ASN A 112 12.85 16.10 14.55
N ALA A 113 11.90 15.17 14.41
CA ALA A 113 12.02 13.84 15.01
C ALA A 113 13.33 13.22 14.54
N LYS A 114 14.33 13.18 15.43
CA LYS A 114 15.62 12.54 15.17
C LYS A 114 15.36 11.14 14.60
N ARG A 115 16.25 10.71 13.70
CA ARG A 115 16.37 9.38 13.07
C ARG A 115 16.46 8.20 14.05
N SER A 116 15.98 8.33 15.29
CA SER A 116 15.88 7.25 16.26
C SER A 116 14.71 6.37 15.87
N ILE A 117 15.00 5.44 14.97
CA ILE A 117 14.11 4.43 14.48
C ILE A 117 14.08 3.33 15.53
N THR A 118 13.29 3.51 16.57
CA THR A 118 12.87 2.36 17.37
C THR A 118 11.79 1.67 16.55
N VAL A 119 12.20 0.71 15.71
CA VAL A 119 11.26 -0.21 15.07
C VAL A 119 10.63 -0.98 16.23
N ASN A 120 9.35 -0.77 16.51
CA ASN A 120 8.63 -1.70 17.36
C ASN A 120 8.63 -3.03 16.61
N GLN A 121 9.45 -3.97 17.10
CA GLN A 121 9.66 -5.30 16.51
C GLN A 121 8.47 -6.24 16.71
N GLU A 122 7.36 -5.77 17.29
CA GLU A 122 6.10 -6.51 17.21
C GLU A 122 5.78 -6.67 15.72
N ALA A 123 5.86 -7.91 15.23
CA ALA A 123 5.85 -8.25 13.80
C ALA A 123 4.85 -7.36 13.06
N ALA A 124 5.37 -6.38 12.31
CA ALA A 124 4.53 -5.40 11.67
C ALA A 124 3.57 -6.14 10.75
N GLN A 125 2.27 -6.01 11.03
CA GLN A 125 1.24 -6.62 10.20
C GLN A 125 1.39 -6.01 8.80
N CYS A 126 1.75 -6.86 7.84
CA CYS A 126 1.90 -6.45 6.46
C CYS A 126 0.64 -6.81 5.69
N MET A 127 0.16 -5.85 4.90
CA MET A 127 -0.83 -6.05 3.87
C MET A 127 -0.13 -6.33 2.55
N SER A 128 -0.68 -7.24 1.76
CA SER A 128 -0.34 -7.37 0.35
C SER A 128 -1.01 -6.25 -0.45
N PRO A 129 -0.46 -5.87 -1.62
CA PRO A 129 -1.06 -4.82 -2.42
C PRO A 129 -2.39 -5.31 -2.99
N ASN A 130 -3.38 -4.42 -2.99
CA ASN A 130 -4.76 -4.67 -3.42
C ASN A 130 -5.14 -3.87 -4.67
N VAL A 131 -4.19 -3.13 -5.21
CA VAL A 131 -4.28 -2.43 -6.49
C VAL A 131 -3.01 -2.70 -7.26
N ILE A 132 -3.14 -2.84 -8.57
CA ILE A 132 -2.03 -2.90 -9.50
C ILE A 132 -2.21 -1.82 -10.57
N GLY A 133 -1.12 -1.32 -11.13
CA GLY A 133 -1.21 -0.29 -12.13
C GLY A 133 0.07 -0.06 -12.90
N PHE A 134 -0.02 0.87 -13.85
CA PHE A 134 1.11 1.31 -14.66
C PHE A 134 1.00 2.78 -15.02
N THR A 135 2.13 3.40 -15.30
CA THR A 135 2.23 4.76 -15.82
C THR A 135 2.28 4.71 -17.34
N THR A 136 1.41 5.45 -18.01
CA THR A 136 1.39 5.60 -19.48
C THR A 136 2.53 6.50 -19.96
N ASP A 137 2.80 6.51 -21.27
CA ASP A 137 3.80 7.40 -21.88
C ASP A 137 3.51 8.88 -21.66
N SER A 138 2.23 9.26 -21.48
CA SER A 138 1.81 10.61 -21.12
C SER A 138 1.99 10.96 -19.64
N GLY A 139 2.45 10.01 -18.82
CA GLY A 139 2.62 10.17 -17.37
C GLY A 139 1.35 9.94 -16.55
N GLU A 140 0.25 9.49 -17.15
CA GLU A 140 -1.00 9.17 -16.45
C GLU A 140 -0.91 7.78 -15.80
N GLU A 141 -1.31 7.66 -14.53
CA GLU A 141 -1.43 6.38 -13.83
C GLU A 141 -2.76 5.68 -14.16
N ARG A 142 -2.68 4.43 -14.60
CA ARG A 142 -3.83 3.52 -14.76
C ARG A 142 -3.82 2.51 -13.63
N LEU A 143 -4.94 2.39 -12.91
CA LEU A 143 -5.05 1.58 -11.70
C LEU A 143 -6.18 0.56 -11.82
N PHE A 144 -5.94 -0.64 -11.32
CA PHE A 144 -6.87 -1.76 -11.31
C PHE A 144 -6.94 -2.34 -9.92
N ARG A 145 -8.15 -2.39 -9.35
CA ARG A 145 -8.35 -3.03 -8.05
C ARG A 145 -8.32 -4.54 -8.21
N ILE A 146 -7.49 -5.20 -7.42
CA ILE A 146 -7.39 -6.65 -7.44
C ILE A 146 -8.63 -7.22 -6.75
N PRO A 147 -9.39 -8.13 -7.41
CA PRO A 147 -10.55 -8.73 -6.80
C PRO A 147 -10.20 -9.55 -5.55
N ASP A 148 -11.12 -9.58 -4.59
CA ASP A 148 -10.96 -10.39 -3.39
C ASP A 148 -10.72 -11.87 -3.76
N GLY A 149 -9.77 -12.51 -3.08
CA GLY A 149 -9.37 -13.89 -3.35
C GLY A 149 -8.39 -14.08 -4.52
N THR A 150 -8.10 -13.03 -5.30
CA THR A 150 -7.02 -13.04 -6.30
C THR A 150 -5.70 -12.63 -5.64
N ARG A 151 -4.61 -13.33 -5.94
CA ARG A 151 -3.29 -12.96 -5.43
C ARG A 151 -2.70 -11.82 -6.25
N PHE A 152 -1.96 -10.92 -5.59
CA PHE A 152 -1.26 -9.83 -6.27
C PHE A 152 -0.33 -10.34 -7.38
N GLU A 153 0.42 -11.40 -7.11
CA GLU A 153 1.38 -11.96 -8.07
C GLU A 153 0.71 -12.49 -9.35
N ASP A 154 -0.56 -12.85 -9.28
CA ASP A 154 -1.29 -13.31 -10.46
C ASP A 154 -1.78 -12.14 -11.33
N ALA A 155 -2.16 -11.02 -10.70
CA ALA A 155 -2.44 -9.78 -11.42
C ALA A 155 -1.16 -9.17 -12.03
N GLU A 156 -0.02 -9.31 -11.36
CA GLU A 156 1.28 -8.86 -11.84
C GLU A 156 1.71 -9.52 -13.14
N LYS A 157 1.49 -10.84 -13.26
CA LYS A 157 1.78 -11.57 -14.52
C LYS A 157 1.04 -10.98 -15.71
N PHE A 158 -0.21 -10.54 -15.55
CA PHE A 158 -0.95 -9.91 -16.65
C PHE A 158 -0.30 -8.61 -17.12
N LEU A 159 0.29 -7.82 -16.22
CA LEU A 159 1.07 -6.64 -16.61
C LEU A 159 2.37 -7.03 -17.31
N GLU A 160 3.11 -8.00 -16.76
CA GLU A 160 4.39 -8.44 -17.33
C GLU A 160 4.23 -9.06 -18.72
N GLU A 161 3.13 -9.78 -18.96
CA GLU A 161 2.80 -10.42 -20.23
C GLU A 161 2.05 -9.51 -21.21
N GLY A 162 1.74 -8.27 -20.82
CA GLY A 162 1.00 -7.31 -21.66
C GLY A 162 -0.46 -7.69 -21.90
N GLN A 163 -1.05 -8.53 -21.04
CA GLN A 163 -2.44 -9.00 -21.11
C GLN A 163 -3.41 -7.98 -20.47
N PHE A 164 -3.40 -6.75 -20.98
CA PHE A 164 -4.19 -5.64 -20.42
C PHE A 164 -5.71 -5.92 -20.44
N GLU A 165 -6.21 -6.72 -21.39
CA GLU A 165 -7.62 -7.12 -21.45
C GLU A 165 -8.07 -7.87 -20.18
N GLU A 166 -7.20 -8.69 -19.58
CA GLU A 166 -7.52 -9.36 -18.32
C GLU A 166 -7.60 -8.37 -17.15
N LEU A 167 -6.72 -7.36 -17.13
CA LEU A 167 -6.77 -6.30 -16.13
C LEU A 167 -8.01 -5.41 -16.28
N PHE A 168 -8.46 -5.12 -17.49
CA PHE A 168 -9.70 -4.35 -17.73
C PHE A 168 -10.95 -5.08 -17.22
N LYS A 169 -10.93 -6.41 -17.08
CA LYS A 169 -12.03 -7.15 -16.44
C LYS A 169 -12.15 -6.81 -14.95
N TYR A 170 -11.05 -6.49 -14.26
CA TYR A 170 -11.08 -6.04 -12.88
C TYR A 170 -11.84 -4.72 -12.72
N GLU A 171 -11.63 -3.77 -13.63
CA GLU A 171 -12.33 -2.47 -13.62
C GLU A 171 -13.86 -2.64 -13.77
N LYS A 172 -14.28 -3.63 -14.55
CA LYS A 172 -15.69 -3.94 -14.81
C LYS A 172 -16.33 -4.82 -13.74
N GLY A 173 -15.59 -5.23 -12.70
CA GLY A 173 -16.06 -6.16 -11.67
C GLY A 173 -16.39 -7.55 -12.22
N GLN A 174 -15.79 -7.95 -13.34
CA GLN A 174 -16.01 -9.24 -13.98
C GLN A 174 -15.04 -10.29 -13.41
N PRO A 175 -15.46 -11.55 -13.25
CA PRO A 175 -14.58 -12.62 -12.78
C PRO A 175 -13.47 -12.86 -13.81
N VAL A 176 -12.22 -12.88 -13.34
CA VAL A 176 -11.05 -13.22 -14.16
C VAL A 176 -10.80 -14.71 -14.07
N VAL A 177 -10.82 -15.37 -15.22
CA VAL A 177 -10.60 -16.82 -15.33
C VAL A 177 -9.13 -17.01 -15.70
N PHE A 178 -8.35 -17.52 -14.76
CA PHE A 178 -6.99 -17.97 -15.03
C PHE A 178 -7.05 -19.29 -15.79
N GLU A 179 -7.10 -19.25 -17.12
CA GLU A 179 -6.81 -20.42 -17.92
C GLU A 179 -5.30 -20.67 -17.86
N ALA A 180 -4.90 -21.76 -17.21
CA ALA A 180 -3.51 -22.20 -17.23
C ALA A 180 -3.11 -22.41 -18.69
N VAL A 181 -2.25 -21.55 -19.22
CA VAL A 181 -1.69 -21.69 -20.57
C VAL A 181 -0.77 -22.91 -20.55
N THR A 182 -1.32 -24.10 -20.79
CA THR A 182 -0.57 -25.27 -21.22
C THR A 182 -0.06 -24.97 -22.62
N LYS A 183 1.15 -24.40 -22.70
CA LYS A 183 1.93 -24.38 -23.94
C LYS A 183 2.05 -25.81 -24.46
N GLN A 184 1.24 -26.18 -25.45
CA GLN A 184 1.57 -27.26 -26.37
C GLN A 184 2.78 -26.80 -27.18
N LEU A 185 3.96 -27.26 -26.76
CA LEU A 185 5.16 -27.25 -27.60
C LEU A 185 4.94 -28.29 -28.71
N GLY A 186 4.66 -27.80 -29.91
CA GLY A 186 4.90 -28.52 -31.16
C GLY A 186 6.28 -28.18 -31.70
#